data_AF-A0AAW0CAV9-F1
#
_entry.id   AF-A0AAW0CAV9-F1
#
_cell.length_a   1.000
_cell.length_b   1.000
_cell.length_c   1.000
_cell.angle_alpha   90.00
_cell.angle_beta   90.00
_cell.angle_gamma   90.00
#
_symmetry.space_group_name_H-M   'P 1'
#
loop_
_entity.id
_entity.type
_entity.pdbx_description
1 polymer ?
#
loop_
_entity_poly.entity_id
_entity_poly.type
_entity_poly.pdbx_seq_one_letter_code
_entity_poly.pdbx_strand_id
1 'polypeptide(L)'
;MLSTRAEDRARLVELEIQIRDLERVLTALRLEESAIKQRLDAYKYPVLTLPNEVVAEIFLHFLPRYPVCPPLTGPNSPILLTHICRLWREIALTTPQLWRAVSLSGRWSPFEANKIWVSRAGCCPLAIRMNGRDAHALNGTELIAAVLPYRTRCQYLELRLCHNADTLLTMEGEFPLLSHFDLEIDSFPARNIRFRDLDVPMLRSVVLDGWAAHWIILPWTQLTTLCLHGTTLEDYEPILRQASNLLECFLSIVDVDDDIEDSIIGLPITLAHLKSLKVDVESSVPKFLDSFILPALCSLEMDESLLGDATISSITSFIARSGCKLKHLCITYGDLDSDSYSLAFPSIQEVNVLFNPGPDRWPIHSLSYS
;
A
#
# COMPACT_ATOMS: atom_id res chain seq x y z
N MET A 1 38.51 -59.10 -45.89
CA MET A 1 38.66 -57.70 -46.29
C MET A 1 39.98 -57.19 -45.70
N LEU A 2 41.06 -57.22 -46.48
CA LEU A 2 42.37 -56.73 -46.06
C LEU A 2 42.67 -55.51 -46.94
N SER A 3 42.54 -54.31 -46.37
CA SER A 3 42.99 -53.09 -47.04
C SER A 3 44.49 -53.23 -47.33
N THR A 4 44.91 -52.78 -48.51
CA THR A 4 46.32 -52.92 -48.91
C THR A 4 47.17 -51.90 -48.15
N ARG A 5 48.38 -52.28 -47.72
CA ARG A 5 49.35 -51.38 -47.04
C ARG A 5 49.57 -50.02 -47.74
N ALA A 6 49.30 -49.95 -49.03
CA ALA A 6 49.39 -48.74 -49.84
C ALA A 6 48.17 -47.81 -49.66
N GLU A 7 46.96 -48.35 -49.54
CA GLU A 7 45.73 -47.61 -49.23
C GLU A 7 45.82 -46.94 -47.85
N ASP A 8 46.28 -47.67 -46.83
CA ASP A 8 46.47 -47.12 -45.48
C ASP A 8 47.47 -45.96 -45.47
N ARG A 9 48.57 -46.07 -46.24
CA ARG A 9 49.56 -44.99 -46.37
C ARG A 9 49.00 -43.77 -47.08
N ALA A 10 48.23 -43.96 -48.14
CA ALA A 10 47.59 -42.85 -48.85
C ALA A 10 46.58 -42.13 -47.95
N ARG A 11 45.79 -42.89 -47.18
CA ARG A 11 44.83 -42.33 -46.23
C ARG A 11 45.50 -41.59 -45.08
N LEU A 12 46.65 -42.08 -44.60
CA LEU A 12 47.40 -41.42 -43.54
C LEU A 12 47.95 -40.05 -44.00
N VAL A 13 48.47 -39.95 -45.22
CA VAL A 13 48.91 -38.66 -45.80
C VAL A 13 47.74 -37.69 -45.95
N GLU A 14 46.57 -38.18 -46.37
CA GLU A 14 45.35 -37.36 -46.47
C GLU A 14 44.92 -36.83 -45.09
N LEU A 15 44.95 -37.68 -44.06
CA LEU A 15 44.63 -37.30 -42.68
C LEU A 15 45.65 -36.28 -42.14
N GLU A 16 46.95 -36.43 -42.42
CA GLU A 16 47.97 -35.46 -42.01
C GLU A 16 47.77 -34.08 -42.64
N ILE A 17 47.33 -34.04 -43.90
CA ILE A 17 46.98 -32.78 -44.58
C ILE A 17 45.74 -32.16 -43.91
N GLN A 18 44.70 -32.96 -43.67
CA GLN A 18 43.48 -32.50 -43.01
C GLN A 18 43.73 -31.99 -41.59
N ILE A 19 44.57 -32.67 -40.81
CA ILE A 19 44.97 -32.23 -39.46
C ILE A 19 45.65 -30.87 -39.55
N ARG A 20 46.61 -30.71 -40.46
CA ARG A 20 47.35 -29.45 -40.62
C ARG A 20 46.45 -28.29 -41.03
N ASP A 21 45.51 -28.55 -41.94
CA ASP A 21 44.53 -27.55 -42.37
C ASP A 21 43.58 -27.16 -41.24
N LEU A 22 43.10 -28.13 -40.46
CA LEU A 22 42.25 -27.89 -39.29
C LEU A 22 43.00 -27.14 -38.19
N GLU A 23 44.28 -27.46 -37.92
CA GLU A 23 45.11 -26.74 -36.96
C GLU A 23 45.31 -25.28 -37.36
N ARG A 24 45.50 -25.00 -38.66
CA ARG A 24 45.59 -23.63 -39.18
C ARG A 24 44.29 -22.87 -38.94
N VAL A 25 43.15 -23.48 -39.25
CA VAL A 25 41.83 -22.88 -39.01
C VAL A 25 41.60 -22.64 -37.51
N LEU A 26 41.91 -23.61 -36.66
CA LEU A 26 41.77 -23.50 -35.21
C LEU A 26 42.63 -22.36 -34.64
N THR A 27 43.85 -22.20 -35.15
CA THR A 27 44.76 -21.14 -34.71
C THR A 27 44.24 -19.77 -35.11
N ALA A 28 43.72 -19.62 -36.35
CA ALA A 28 43.11 -18.39 -36.81
C ALA A 28 41.86 -18.02 -35.98
N LEU A 29 40.99 -18.99 -35.70
CA LEU A 29 39.79 -18.78 -34.88
C LEU A 29 40.15 -18.40 -33.44
N ARG A 30 41.18 -19.00 -32.83
CA ARG A 30 41.65 -18.63 -31.49
C ARG A 30 42.21 -17.21 -31.45
N LEU A 31 42.92 -16.79 -32.50
CA LEU A 31 43.42 -15.42 -32.60
C LEU A 31 42.25 -14.43 -32.67
N GLU A 32 41.26 -14.71 -33.52
CA GLU A 32 40.05 -13.90 -33.64
C GLU A 32 39.26 -13.86 -32.32
N GLU A 33 39.09 -15.00 -31.64
CA GLU A 33 38.49 -15.10 -30.32
C GLU A 33 39.20 -14.18 -29.31
N SER A 34 40.53 -14.22 -29.28
CA SER A 34 41.33 -13.38 -28.37
C SER A 34 41.16 -11.88 -28.66
N ALA A 35 41.14 -11.49 -29.93
CA ALA A 35 40.95 -10.11 -30.35
C ALA A 35 39.53 -9.60 -30.01
N ILE A 36 38.51 -10.44 -30.18
CA ILE A 36 37.13 -10.13 -29.78
C ILE A 36 37.05 -9.95 -28.26
N LYS A 37 37.60 -10.87 -27.47
CA LYS A 37 37.64 -10.77 -26.01
C LYS A 37 38.29 -9.46 -25.55
N GLN A 38 39.43 -9.10 -26.13
CA GLN A 38 40.13 -7.85 -25.79
C GLN A 38 39.31 -6.60 -26.12
N ARG A 39 38.58 -6.57 -27.25
CA ARG A 39 37.65 -5.47 -27.56
C ARG A 39 36.47 -5.42 -26.59
N LEU A 40 35.95 -6.57 -26.19
CA LEU A 40 34.85 -6.65 -25.22
C LEU A 40 35.27 -6.12 -23.84
N ASP A 41 36.46 -6.48 -23.37
CA ASP A 41 37.02 -6.00 -22.10
C ASP A 41 37.27 -4.48 -22.09
N ALA A 42 37.51 -3.88 -23.26
CA ALA A 42 37.65 -2.43 -23.39
C ALA A 42 36.33 -1.67 -23.18
N TYR A 43 35.18 -2.31 -23.40
CA TYR A 43 33.89 -1.70 -23.09
C TYR A 43 33.66 -1.71 -21.58
N LYS A 44 33.82 -0.52 -20.97
CA LYS A 44 33.36 -0.31 -19.59
C LYS A 44 31.85 -0.16 -19.61
N TYR A 45 31.15 -1.12 -19.05
CA TYR A 45 29.73 -1.00 -18.76
C TYR A 45 29.58 -0.20 -17.46
N PRO A 46 29.13 1.08 -17.50
CA PRO A 46 29.19 1.97 -16.34
C PRO A 46 28.46 1.39 -15.12
N VAL A 47 27.36 0.68 -15.36
CA VAL A 47 26.56 0.05 -14.29
C VAL A 47 27.22 -1.15 -13.62
N LEU A 48 28.27 -1.72 -14.23
CA LEU A 48 29.12 -2.76 -13.62
C LEU A 48 30.34 -2.16 -12.91
N THR A 49 30.54 -0.84 -12.99
CA THR A 49 31.65 -0.13 -12.33
C THR A 49 31.21 0.67 -11.11
N LEU A 50 29.90 0.77 -10.87
CA LEU A 50 29.35 1.43 -9.69
C LEU A 50 29.58 0.57 -8.44
N PRO A 51 29.83 1.18 -7.27
CA PRO A 51 29.78 0.47 -5.99
C PRO A 51 28.43 -0.22 -5.79
N ASN A 52 28.44 -1.37 -5.12
CA ASN A 52 27.24 -2.18 -4.91
C ASN A 52 26.13 -1.39 -4.18
N GLU A 53 26.52 -0.49 -3.28
CA GLU A 53 25.60 0.36 -2.50
C GLU A 53 24.84 1.35 -3.41
N VAL A 54 25.53 1.91 -4.41
CA VAL A 54 24.90 2.84 -5.37
C VAL A 54 23.93 2.09 -6.28
N VAL A 55 24.29 0.88 -6.70
CA VAL A 55 23.39 0.02 -7.49
C VAL A 55 22.17 -0.40 -6.66
N ALA A 56 22.36 -0.73 -5.38
CA ALA A 56 21.25 -1.04 -4.46
C ALA A 56 20.30 0.16 -4.28
N GLU A 57 20.82 1.39 -4.18
CA GLU A 57 19.98 2.59 -4.11
C GLU A 57 19.19 2.82 -5.40
N ILE A 58 19.82 2.62 -6.56
CA ILE A 58 19.12 2.66 -7.86
C ILE A 58 18.00 1.61 -7.89
N PHE A 59 18.23 0.41 -7.36
CA PHE A 59 17.21 -0.62 -7.27
C PHE A 59 16.03 -0.22 -6.38
N LEU A 60 16.29 0.47 -5.26
CA LEU A 60 15.23 0.96 -4.38
C LEU A 60 14.36 2.01 -5.07
N HIS A 61 14.95 2.88 -5.90
CA HIS A 61 14.21 3.84 -6.72
C HIS A 61 13.44 3.22 -7.90
N PHE A 62 13.84 2.02 -8.34
CA PHE A 62 13.12 1.26 -9.36
C PHE A 62 11.83 0.62 -8.83
N LEU A 63 11.76 0.30 -7.54
CA LEU A 63 10.59 -0.30 -6.91
C LEU A 63 9.54 0.77 -6.55
N PRO A 64 8.27 0.38 -6.34
CA PRO A 64 7.30 1.26 -5.71
C PRO A 64 7.80 1.69 -4.34
N ARG A 65 7.49 2.93 -3.95
CA ARG A 65 7.88 3.46 -2.65
C ARG A 65 7.24 2.62 -1.55
N TYR A 66 8.06 2.14 -0.62
CA TYR A 66 7.58 1.48 0.59
C TYR A 66 6.56 2.39 1.31
N PRO A 67 5.41 1.86 1.79
CA PRO A 67 5.07 0.45 2.02
C PRO A 67 4.42 -0.29 0.83
N VAL A 68 4.32 0.32 -0.35
CA VAL A 68 3.66 -0.31 -1.51
C VAL A 68 4.37 -1.62 -1.87
N CYS A 69 3.58 -2.69 -1.99
CA CYS A 69 4.10 -4.00 -2.38
C CYS A 69 4.48 -3.98 -3.87
N PRO A 70 5.74 -4.29 -4.24
CA PRO A 70 6.10 -4.47 -5.63
C PRO A 70 5.36 -5.68 -6.23
N PRO A 71 5.11 -5.68 -7.55
CA PRO A 71 4.57 -6.85 -8.22
C PRO A 71 5.55 -8.03 -8.12
N LEU A 72 5.02 -9.25 -8.09
CA LEU A 72 5.84 -10.47 -8.06
C LEU A 72 6.76 -10.57 -9.28
N THR A 73 6.25 -10.22 -10.47
CA THR A 73 6.99 -10.26 -11.74
C THR A 73 6.70 -9.01 -12.58
N GLY A 74 7.54 -8.76 -13.58
CA GLY A 74 7.36 -7.63 -14.51
C GLY A 74 8.06 -6.34 -14.05
N PRO A 75 7.67 -5.19 -14.64
CA PRO A 75 8.22 -3.89 -14.27
C PRO A 75 8.06 -3.60 -12.77
N ASN A 76 9.03 -2.92 -12.18
CA ASN A 76 9.07 -2.56 -10.76
C ASN A 76 9.09 -3.75 -9.78
N SER A 77 9.47 -4.95 -10.25
CA SER A 77 9.67 -6.14 -9.39
C SER A 77 11.14 -6.33 -9.02
N PRO A 78 11.47 -6.64 -7.74
CA PRO A 78 12.83 -6.99 -7.35
C PRO A 78 13.30 -8.30 -7.99
N ILE A 79 12.37 -9.20 -8.38
CA ILE A 79 12.72 -10.42 -9.09
C ILE A 79 13.32 -10.10 -10.46
N LEU A 80 12.80 -9.11 -11.19
CA LEU A 80 13.35 -8.70 -12.48
C LEU A 80 14.84 -8.33 -12.36
N LEU A 81 15.21 -7.62 -11.30
CA LEU A 81 16.60 -7.24 -11.03
C LEU A 81 17.51 -8.47 -10.87
N THR A 82 16.98 -9.57 -10.35
CA THR A 82 17.72 -10.84 -10.19
C THR A 82 17.95 -11.63 -11.48
N HIS A 83 17.36 -11.18 -12.60
CA HIS A 83 17.44 -11.85 -13.91
C HIS A 83 18.24 -11.07 -14.95
N ILE A 84 18.76 -9.88 -14.64
CA ILE A 84 19.51 -9.05 -15.60
C ILE A 84 20.94 -9.57 -15.81
N CYS A 85 21.74 -9.65 -14.74
CA CYS A 85 23.07 -10.25 -14.79
C CYS A 85 23.46 -10.86 -13.44
N ARG A 86 24.59 -11.57 -13.37
CA ARG A 86 25.07 -12.22 -12.13
C ARG A 86 25.32 -11.20 -11.00
N LEU A 87 25.95 -10.07 -11.29
CA LEU A 87 26.24 -9.04 -10.30
C LEU A 87 24.95 -8.45 -9.71
N TRP A 88 23.99 -8.09 -10.57
CA TRP A 88 22.71 -7.53 -10.12
C TRP A 88 21.90 -8.52 -9.30
N ARG A 89 21.96 -9.81 -9.68
CA ARG A 89 21.37 -10.89 -8.88
C ARG A 89 21.97 -10.95 -7.48
N GLU A 90 23.28 -10.88 -7.36
CA GLU A 90 23.94 -10.88 -6.06
C GLU A 90 23.56 -9.66 -5.22
N ILE A 91 23.62 -8.46 -5.79
CA ILE A 91 23.25 -7.21 -5.11
C ILE A 91 21.77 -7.25 -4.68
N ALA A 92 20.86 -7.62 -5.58
CA ALA A 92 19.44 -7.67 -5.27
C ALA A 92 19.12 -8.70 -4.18
N LEU A 93 19.74 -9.88 -4.20
CA LEU A 93 19.54 -10.91 -3.18
C LEU A 93 20.14 -10.55 -1.82
N THR A 94 21.20 -9.73 -1.79
CA THR A 94 21.88 -9.29 -0.57
C THR A 94 21.40 -7.93 -0.05
N THR A 95 20.40 -7.31 -0.68
CA THR A 95 19.79 -6.04 -0.26
C THR A 95 18.40 -6.28 0.34
N PRO A 96 18.25 -6.41 1.67
CA PRO A 96 16.99 -6.80 2.29
C PRO A 96 15.84 -5.81 2.10
N GLN A 97 16.16 -4.51 1.93
CA GLN A 97 15.17 -3.45 1.74
C GLN A 97 14.32 -3.65 0.48
N LEU A 98 14.82 -4.35 -0.54
CA LEU A 98 14.05 -4.65 -1.76
C LEU A 98 12.92 -5.65 -1.53
N TRP A 99 12.98 -6.41 -0.43
CA TRP A 99 12.08 -7.52 -0.12
C TRP A 99 11.14 -7.23 1.05
N ARG A 100 11.23 -6.02 1.65
CA ARG A 100 10.53 -5.68 2.90
C ARG A 100 9.03 -5.40 2.75
N ALA A 101 8.50 -5.34 1.53
CA ALA A 101 7.06 -5.25 1.27
C ALA A 101 6.60 -6.49 0.49
N VAL A 102 5.53 -7.12 0.93
CA VAL A 102 5.05 -8.39 0.35
C VAL A 102 3.52 -8.46 0.35
N SER A 103 2.96 -8.88 -0.79
CA SER A 103 1.55 -9.25 -0.91
C SER A 103 1.42 -10.77 -0.82
N LEU A 104 0.73 -11.24 0.21
CA LEU A 104 0.50 -12.64 0.53
C LEU A 104 -0.94 -13.00 0.15
N SER A 105 -1.27 -13.02 -1.15
CA SER A 105 -2.62 -13.36 -1.62
C SER A 105 -2.65 -14.67 -2.44
N GLY A 106 -3.75 -15.41 -2.30
CA GLY A 106 -4.07 -16.66 -3.02
C GLY A 106 -3.44 -17.97 -2.49
N ARG A 107 -4.20 -19.09 -2.57
CA ARG A 107 -3.71 -20.48 -2.35
C ARG A 107 -2.59 -20.92 -3.30
N TRP A 108 -2.35 -20.17 -4.37
CA TRP A 108 -1.45 -20.53 -5.48
C TRP A 108 -0.19 -19.66 -5.56
N SER A 109 -0.03 -18.64 -4.70
CA SER A 109 1.34 -18.20 -4.44
C SER A 109 2.00 -19.37 -3.71
N PRO A 110 3.13 -19.94 -4.19
CA PRO A 110 3.80 -20.97 -3.45
C PRO A 110 4.07 -20.35 -2.08
N PHE A 111 3.47 -20.87 -1.00
CA PHE A 111 3.80 -20.40 0.36
C PHE A 111 5.32 -20.35 0.55
N GLU A 112 6.05 -21.22 -0.15
CA GLU A 112 7.50 -21.20 -0.28
C GLU A 112 8.07 -19.93 -0.94
N ALA A 113 7.49 -19.40 -2.01
CA ALA A 113 7.92 -18.15 -2.62
C ALA A 113 7.76 -16.97 -1.66
N ASN A 114 6.66 -16.93 -0.89
CA ASN A 114 6.43 -15.91 0.13
C ASN A 114 7.42 -16.04 1.30
N LYS A 115 7.67 -17.27 1.77
CA LYS A 115 8.71 -17.53 2.79
C LYS A 115 10.09 -17.10 2.31
N ILE A 116 10.43 -17.39 1.04
CA ILE A 116 11.69 -16.96 0.42
C ILE A 116 11.74 -15.43 0.31
N TRP A 117 10.64 -14.78 -0.04
CA TRP A 117 10.57 -13.33 -0.11
C TRP A 117 10.83 -12.69 1.26
N VAL A 118 10.11 -13.16 2.28
CA VAL A 118 10.24 -12.66 3.65
C VAL A 118 11.59 -13.00 4.26
N SER A 119 12.19 -14.14 3.91
CA SER A 119 13.53 -14.50 4.37
C SER A 119 14.61 -13.57 3.80
N ARG A 120 14.47 -13.14 2.54
CA ARG A 120 15.36 -12.13 1.93
C ARG A 120 15.24 -10.76 2.56
N ALA A 121 14.07 -10.42 3.12
CA ALA A 121 13.89 -9.18 3.89
C ALA A 121 14.70 -9.14 5.20
N GLY A 122 15.33 -10.25 5.61
CA GLY A 122 16.27 -10.28 6.73
C GLY A 122 15.62 -9.80 8.04
N CYS A 123 16.16 -8.74 8.63
CA CYS A 123 15.61 -8.11 9.84
C CYS A 123 14.82 -6.82 9.56
N CYS A 124 14.57 -6.47 8.28
CA CYS A 124 13.84 -5.25 7.96
C CYS A 124 12.40 -5.30 8.47
N PRO A 125 11.84 -4.14 8.89
CA PRO A 125 10.42 -3.99 9.15
C PRO A 125 9.60 -4.28 7.89
N LEU A 126 8.52 -5.04 8.05
CA LEU A 126 7.73 -5.58 6.95
C LEU A 126 6.47 -4.76 6.70
N ALA A 127 6.14 -4.58 5.42
CA ALA A 127 4.78 -4.26 4.99
C ALA A 127 4.14 -5.54 4.45
N ILE A 128 3.04 -5.95 5.05
CA ILE A 128 2.33 -7.19 4.70
C ILE A 128 0.92 -6.80 4.24
N ARG A 129 0.60 -7.16 3.00
CA ARG A 129 -0.74 -7.05 2.45
C ARG A 129 -1.31 -8.44 2.22
N MET A 130 -2.54 -8.68 2.63
CA MET A 130 -3.27 -9.92 2.39
C MET A 130 -4.65 -9.62 1.83
N ASN A 131 -4.97 -10.24 0.69
CA ASN A 131 -6.28 -10.09 0.07
C ASN A 131 -7.05 -11.42 0.08
N GLY A 132 -8.12 -11.45 0.86
CA GLY A 132 -9.06 -12.55 1.01
C GLY A 132 -10.14 -12.61 -0.07
N ARG A 133 -10.21 -11.64 -0.99
CA ARG A 133 -11.18 -11.61 -2.10
C ARG A 133 -10.76 -12.38 -3.34
N ASP A 134 -9.52 -12.89 -3.39
CA ASP A 134 -9.04 -13.65 -4.53
C ASP A 134 -9.85 -14.96 -4.67
N ALA A 135 -10.13 -15.41 -5.91
CA ALA A 135 -10.91 -16.63 -6.20
C ALA A 135 -10.39 -17.93 -5.54
N HIS A 136 -9.18 -17.86 -4.97
CA HIS A 136 -8.53 -18.93 -4.23
C HIS A 136 -8.05 -18.47 -2.85
N ALA A 137 -8.71 -17.49 -2.23
CA ALA A 137 -8.29 -16.96 -0.95
C ALA A 137 -8.33 -17.99 0.18
N LEU A 138 -7.46 -17.76 1.14
CA LEU A 138 -7.52 -18.35 2.47
C LEU A 138 -8.73 -17.76 3.20
N ASN A 139 -9.37 -18.53 4.08
CA ASN A 139 -10.37 -17.96 4.96
C ASN A 139 -9.71 -16.97 5.94
N GLY A 140 -10.49 -16.09 6.58
CA GLY A 140 -9.93 -15.08 7.49
C GLY A 140 -9.01 -15.64 8.58
N THR A 141 -9.33 -16.81 9.13
CA THR A 141 -8.50 -17.46 10.17
C THR A 141 -7.13 -17.91 9.65
N GLU A 142 -7.08 -18.46 8.44
CA GLU A 142 -5.84 -18.88 7.79
C GLU A 142 -4.95 -17.67 7.43
N LEU A 143 -5.56 -16.54 7.03
CA LEU A 143 -4.83 -15.29 6.76
C LEU A 143 -4.17 -14.76 8.03
N ILE A 144 -4.92 -14.64 9.12
CA ILE A 144 -4.37 -14.19 10.41
C ILE A 144 -3.23 -15.12 10.84
N ALA A 145 -3.42 -16.44 10.77
CA ALA A 145 -2.39 -17.42 11.11
C ALA A 145 -1.10 -17.26 10.28
N ALA A 146 -1.22 -16.83 9.02
CA ALA A 146 -0.07 -16.57 8.16
C ALA A 146 0.71 -15.28 8.52
N VAL A 147 0.08 -14.31 9.20
CA VAL A 147 0.73 -13.07 9.67
C VAL A 147 1.46 -13.25 10.99
N LEU A 148 0.90 -14.05 11.92
CA LEU A 148 1.40 -14.19 13.29
C LEU A 148 2.91 -14.51 13.42
N PRO A 149 3.55 -15.29 12.52
CA PRO A 149 5.00 -15.52 12.56
C PRO A 149 5.84 -14.25 12.37
N TYR A 150 5.27 -13.20 11.76
CA TYR A 150 5.98 -11.98 11.38
C TYR A 150 5.61 -10.76 12.26
N ARG A 151 4.81 -10.95 13.31
CA ARG A 151 4.26 -9.88 14.17
C ARG A 151 5.29 -8.89 14.72
N THR A 152 6.47 -9.36 15.15
CA THR A 152 7.52 -8.54 15.76
C THR A 152 8.24 -7.63 14.77
N ARG A 153 8.11 -7.92 13.47
CA ARG A 153 8.69 -7.17 12.37
C ARG A 153 7.65 -6.42 11.56
N CYS A 154 6.37 -6.68 11.77
CA CYS A 154 5.29 -6.09 10.99
C CYS A 154 5.15 -4.60 11.35
N GLN A 155 5.35 -3.74 10.36
CA GLN A 155 5.23 -2.28 10.49
C GLN A 155 3.95 -1.76 9.82
N TYR A 156 3.58 -2.34 8.68
CA TYR A 156 2.34 -2.05 7.96
C TYR A 156 1.60 -3.36 7.73
N LEU A 157 0.34 -3.42 8.13
CA LEU A 157 -0.50 -4.59 7.95
C LEU A 157 -1.81 -4.18 7.28
N GLU A 158 -2.05 -4.71 6.08
CA GLU A 158 -3.32 -4.59 5.36
C GLU A 158 -3.95 -5.97 5.23
N LEU A 159 -5.15 -6.11 5.79
CA LEU A 159 -5.93 -7.34 5.82
C LEU A 159 -7.28 -7.08 5.17
N ARG A 160 -7.51 -7.66 4.00
CA ARG A 160 -8.86 -7.75 3.43
C ARG A 160 -9.38 -9.15 3.66
N LEU A 161 -10.39 -9.28 4.49
CA LEU A 161 -10.87 -10.56 4.97
C LEU A 161 -12.26 -10.85 4.40
N CYS A 162 -12.40 -11.96 3.67
CA CYS A 162 -13.72 -12.53 3.44
C CYS A 162 -14.05 -13.47 4.59
N HIS A 163 -15.16 -13.22 5.28
CA HIS A 163 -15.51 -13.95 6.48
C HIS A 163 -16.84 -14.69 6.33
N ASN A 164 -16.82 -15.98 6.65
CA ASN A 164 -18.06 -16.74 6.83
C ASN A 164 -18.57 -16.49 8.25
N ALA A 165 -19.83 -16.08 8.39
CA ALA A 165 -20.48 -15.76 9.66
C ALA A 165 -20.36 -16.87 10.72
N ASP A 166 -20.13 -18.13 10.32
CA ASP A 166 -20.06 -19.27 11.24
C ASP A 166 -18.70 -19.48 11.94
N THR A 167 -17.64 -18.77 11.54
CA THR A 167 -16.28 -18.98 12.09
C THR A 167 -15.91 -17.89 13.07
N LEU A 168 -15.28 -18.20 14.21
CA LEU A 168 -14.72 -17.17 15.09
C LEU A 168 -13.38 -16.67 14.54
N LEU A 169 -13.29 -15.37 14.28
CA LEU A 169 -12.09 -14.70 13.83
C LEU A 169 -11.44 -13.95 15.00
N THR A 170 -10.28 -14.44 15.44
CA THR A 170 -9.51 -13.80 16.51
C THR A 170 -8.11 -13.43 16.04
N MET A 171 -7.62 -12.31 16.54
CA MET A 171 -6.25 -11.85 16.36
C MET A 171 -5.80 -11.30 17.70
N GLU A 172 -4.74 -11.90 18.22
CA GLU A 172 -4.18 -11.59 19.54
C GLU A 172 -2.66 -11.59 19.44
N GLY A 173 -2.02 -10.81 20.29
CA GLY A 173 -0.57 -10.82 20.47
C GLY A 173 0.11 -9.47 20.25
N GLU A 174 1.43 -9.52 20.34
CA GLU A 174 2.29 -8.33 20.34
C GLU A 174 2.74 -7.97 18.92
N PHE A 175 2.45 -6.74 18.54
CA PHE A 175 2.82 -6.11 17.28
C PHE A 175 3.64 -4.83 17.58
N PRO A 176 4.88 -4.98 18.11
CA PRO A 176 5.65 -3.88 18.69
C PRO A 176 6.07 -2.79 17.70
N LEU A 177 6.12 -3.10 16.39
CA LEU A 177 6.52 -2.17 15.34
C LEU A 177 5.35 -1.68 14.48
N LEU A 178 4.13 -2.17 14.70
CA LEU A 178 2.99 -1.89 13.84
C LEU A 178 2.60 -0.42 13.96
N SER A 179 2.83 0.34 12.88
CA SER A 179 2.52 1.77 12.79
C SER A 179 1.24 2.05 12.00
N HIS A 180 0.89 1.14 11.09
CA HIS A 180 -0.29 1.26 10.24
C HIS A 180 -1.05 -0.07 10.21
N PHE A 181 -2.34 -0.01 10.48
CA PHE A 181 -3.24 -1.16 10.44
C PHE A 181 -4.45 -0.85 9.57
N ASP A 182 -4.61 -1.61 8.49
CA ASP A 182 -5.72 -1.53 7.56
C ASP A 182 -6.47 -2.87 7.59
N LEU A 183 -7.77 -2.81 7.87
CA LEU A 183 -8.63 -3.96 7.99
C LEU A 183 -9.98 -3.70 7.32
N GLU A 184 -10.21 -4.44 6.24
CA GLU A 184 -11.47 -4.47 5.50
C GLU A 184 -12.09 -5.86 5.65
N ILE A 185 -13.40 -5.93 5.95
CA ILE A 185 -14.08 -7.21 6.22
C ILE A 185 -15.37 -7.33 5.41
N ASP A 186 -15.37 -8.25 4.46
CA ASP A 186 -16.57 -8.61 3.70
C ASP A 186 -17.44 -9.59 4.49
N SER A 187 -18.22 -9.11 5.46
CA SER A 187 -19.28 -9.93 6.04
C SER A 187 -20.35 -9.17 6.80
N PHE A 188 -21.60 -9.57 6.58
CA PHE A 188 -22.73 -9.30 7.46
C PHE A 188 -23.29 -10.63 8.02
N PRO A 189 -23.67 -10.73 9.31
CA PRO A 189 -23.33 -9.88 10.46
C PRO A 189 -22.11 -10.43 11.21
N ALA A 190 -21.13 -9.57 11.52
CA ALA A 190 -19.84 -9.95 12.09
C ALA A 190 -19.85 -10.15 13.64
N ARG A 191 -20.82 -10.93 14.13
CA ARG A 191 -20.94 -11.32 15.55
C ARG A 191 -19.77 -12.17 16.05
N ASN A 192 -18.98 -12.72 15.14
CA ASN A 192 -17.90 -13.67 15.43
C ASN A 192 -16.49 -13.10 15.17
N ILE A 193 -16.30 -11.78 15.35
CA ILE A 193 -14.98 -11.13 15.25
C ILE A 193 -14.55 -10.62 16.62
N ARG A 194 -13.31 -10.90 17.04
CA ARG A 194 -12.77 -10.44 18.33
C ARG A 194 -11.29 -10.10 18.21
N PHE A 195 -10.96 -8.80 18.15
CA PHE A 195 -9.58 -8.29 18.20
C PHE A 195 -9.43 -7.42 19.46
N ARG A 196 -9.36 -8.06 20.63
CA ARG A 196 -9.42 -7.35 21.92
C ARG A 196 -8.08 -7.25 22.66
N ASP A 197 -7.11 -8.09 22.31
CA ASP A 197 -5.83 -8.22 23.02
C ASP A 197 -4.63 -7.99 22.09
N LEU A 198 -4.66 -6.88 21.35
CA LEU A 198 -3.57 -6.46 20.47
C LEU A 198 -2.68 -5.44 21.19
N ASP A 199 -1.42 -5.80 21.45
CA ASP A 199 -0.43 -4.85 21.93
C ASP A 199 0.29 -4.18 20.75
N VAL A 200 -0.11 -2.93 20.47
CA VAL A 200 0.27 -2.15 19.27
C VAL A 200 0.77 -0.74 19.66
N PRO A 201 1.89 -0.64 20.41
CA PRO A 201 2.33 0.62 21.03
C PRO A 201 2.78 1.69 20.03
N MET A 202 3.15 1.29 18.82
CA MET A 202 3.62 2.19 17.75
C MET A 202 2.53 2.58 16.77
N LEU A 203 1.27 2.15 16.98
CA LEU A 203 0.19 2.38 16.05
C LEU A 203 -0.15 3.87 15.95
N ARG A 204 -0.18 4.39 14.73
CA ARG A 204 -0.46 5.81 14.43
C ARG A 204 -1.53 5.99 13.38
N SER A 205 -1.65 5.03 12.46
CA SER A 205 -2.60 5.09 11.35
C SER A 205 -3.48 3.85 11.33
N VAL A 206 -4.79 4.06 11.23
CA VAL A 206 -5.79 2.99 11.22
C VAL A 206 -6.79 3.22 10.09
N VAL A 207 -7.07 2.18 9.31
CA VAL A 207 -8.12 2.11 8.30
C VAL A 207 -9.05 0.96 8.70
N LEU A 208 -10.33 1.24 8.91
CA LEU A 208 -11.31 0.24 9.31
C LEU A 208 -12.59 0.36 8.51
N ASP A 209 -13.15 -0.81 8.18
CA ASP A 209 -14.56 -0.91 7.86
C ASP A 209 -15.43 -0.69 9.10
N GLY A 210 -16.55 -0.01 8.91
CA GLY A 210 -17.33 0.62 9.95
C GLY A 210 -17.88 -0.38 10.95
N TRP A 211 -18.32 -1.53 10.45
CA TRP A 211 -18.79 -2.60 11.31
C TRP A 211 -17.63 -3.21 12.13
N ALA A 212 -16.42 -3.28 11.56
CA ALA A 212 -15.25 -3.83 12.25
C ALA A 212 -14.90 -3.03 13.52
N ALA A 213 -15.21 -1.74 13.55
CA ALA A 213 -14.82 -0.83 14.61
C ALA A 213 -15.40 -1.20 15.99
N HIS A 214 -16.57 -1.84 16.04
CA HIS A 214 -17.19 -2.29 17.31
C HIS A 214 -16.52 -3.52 17.93
N TRP A 215 -15.73 -4.26 17.16
CA TRP A 215 -15.19 -5.56 17.57
C TRP A 215 -13.68 -5.54 17.86
N ILE A 216 -13.08 -4.36 17.75
CA ILE A 216 -11.65 -4.14 17.87
C ILE A 216 -11.38 -3.13 18.97
N ILE A 217 -10.47 -3.47 19.88
CA ILE A 217 -9.99 -2.56 20.91
C ILE A 217 -8.59 -2.11 20.49
N LEU A 218 -8.46 -0.83 20.14
CA LEU A 218 -7.19 -0.20 19.77
C LEU A 218 -6.87 0.95 20.73
N PRO A 219 -5.59 1.33 20.88
CA PRO A 219 -5.22 2.54 21.60
C PRO A 219 -5.55 3.78 20.75
N TRP A 220 -6.83 4.16 20.70
CA TRP A 220 -7.33 5.26 19.86
C TRP A 220 -6.64 6.60 20.13
N THR A 221 -6.25 6.85 21.38
CA THR A 221 -5.66 8.13 21.81
C THR A 221 -4.30 8.43 21.17
N GLN A 222 -3.52 7.43 20.75
CA GLN A 222 -2.21 7.65 20.11
C GLN A 222 -2.28 7.77 18.58
N LEU A 223 -3.47 7.63 17.99
CA LEU A 223 -3.65 7.71 16.53
C LEU A 223 -3.52 9.15 16.05
N THR A 224 -2.86 9.30 14.90
CA THR A 224 -2.72 10.57 14.17
C THR A 224 -3.53 10.58 12.88
N THR A 225 -3.77 9.41 12.29
CA THR A 225 -4.53 9.24 11.05
C THR A 225 -5.58 8.17 11.26
N LEU A 226 -6.84 8.50 11.00
CA LEU A 226 -7.96 7.56 11.12
C LEU A 226 -8.81 7.61 9.86
N CYS A 227 -9.10 6.43 9.32
CA CYS A 227 -9.95 6.25 8.16
C CYS A 227 -11.02 5.23 8.53
N LEU A 228 -12.28 5.65 8.47
CA LEU A 228 -13.42 4.81 8.76
C LEU A 228 -14.35 4.84 7.55
N HIS A 229 -14.84 3.69 7.10
CA HIS A 229 -15.75 3.59 5.95
C HIS A 229 -16.97 2.71 6.22
N GLY A 230 -18.07 2.86 5.48
CA GLY A 230 -19.14 1.86 5.43
C GLY A 230 -20.15 1.81 6.58
N THR A 231 -20.28 2.86 7.42
CA THR A 231 -21.32 2.90 8.48
C THR A 231 -21.77 4.32 8.84
N THR A 232 -22.56 4.46 9.90
CA THR A 232 -23.18 5.73 10.33
C THR A 232 -22.23 6.58 11.18
N LEU A 233 -22.54 7.89 11.32
CA LEU A 233 -21.78 8.77 12.21
C LEU A 233 -21.94 8.37 13.70
N GLU A 234 -23.11 7.84 14.08
CA GLU A 234 -23.36 7.39 15.46
C GLU A 234 -22.40 6.26 15.86
N ASP A 235 -22.10 5.36 14.91
CA ASP A 235 -21.14 4.28 15.12
C ASP A 235 -19.70 4.77 15.24
N TYR A 236 -19.36 5.89 14.59
CA TYR A 236 -18.04 6.52 14.67
C TYR A 236 -17.83 7.37 15.92
N GLU A 237 -18.89 7.94 16.49
CA GLU A 237 -18.81 8.88 17.61
C GLU A 237 -17.94 8.35 18.79
N PRO A 238 -18.12 7.13 19.31
CA PRO A 238 -17.34 6.63 20.43
C PRO A 238 -15.83 6.57 20.15
N ILE A 239 -15.45 6.33 18.90
CA ILE A 239 -14.07 6.21 18.45
C ILE A 239 -13.46 7.60 18.30
N LEU A 240 -14.18 8.51 17.63
CA LEU A 240 -13.75 9.89 17.42
C LEU A 240 -13.55 10.61 18.76
N ARG A 241 -14.42 10.37 19.76
CA ARG A 241 -14.25 10.94 21.10
C ARG A 241 -12.99 10.47 21.83
N GLN A 242 -12.50 9.27 21.54
CA GLN A 242 -11.27 8.73 22.14
C GLN A 242 -10.02 9.15 21.36
N ALA A 243 -10.12 9.34 20.05
CA ALA A 243 -9.03 9.67 19.14
C ALA A 243 -8.64 11.17 19.18
N SER A 244 -8.23 11.63 20.37
CA SER A 244 -7.96 13.05 20.66
C SER A 244 -6.73 13.65 19.97
N ASN A 245 -5.76 12.84 19.53
CA ASN A 245 -4.53 13.29 18.88
C ASN A 245 -4.57 13.22 17.35
N LEU A 246 -5.76 13.05 16.75
CA LEU A 246 -5.91 12.99 15.31
C LEU A 246 -5.46 14.28 14.63
N LEU A 247 -4.71 14.10 13.55
CA LEU A 247 -4.27 15.15 12.63
C LEU A 247 -5.03 15.05 11.31
N GLU A 248 -5.35 13.83 10.89
CA GLU A 248 -6.03 13.54 9.63
C GLU A 248 -7.15 12.51 9.87
N CYS A 249 -8.33 12.79 9.31
CA CYS A 249 -9.49 11.92 9.44
C CYS A 249 -10.20 11.78 8.10
N PHE A 250 -10.50 10.54 7.71
CA PHE A 250 -11.42 10.21 6.63
C PHE A 250 -12.63 9.49 7.18
N LEU A 251 -13.81 9.94 6.77
CA LEU A 251 -15.07 9.30 7.11
C LEU A 251 -15.82 9.01 5.81
N SER A 252 -16.17 7.76 5.57
CA SER A 252 -17.11 7.36 4.52
C SER A 252 -18.39 6.87 5.18
N ILE A 253 -19.47 7.60 4.96
CA ILE A 253 -20.73 7.43 5.68
C ILE A 253 -21.78 6.80 4.76
N VAL A 254 -22.47 5.79 5.30
CA VAL A 254 -23.58 5.12 4.63
C VAL A 254 -24.79 5.21 5.57
N ASP A 255 -25.87 5.82 5.10
CA ASP A 255 -27.16 5.80 5.81
C ASP A 255 -27.86 4.47 5.54
N VAL A 256 -28.33 3.84 6.61
CA VAL A 256 -28.93 2.49 6.56
C VAL A 256 -30.45 2.57 6.77
N ASP A 257 -31.00 3.71 7.20
CA ASP A 257 -32.43 3.84 7.51
C ASP A 257 -33.02 5.19 7.02
N ASP A 258 -33.84 5.16 5.96
CA ASP A 258 -34.65 6.30 5.46
C ASP A 258 -35.69 6.84 6.48
N ASP A 259 -35.83 6.23 7.66
CA ASP A 259 -36.94 6.43 8.60
C ASP A 259 -36.57 7.18 9.90
N ILE A 260 -35.31 7.63 10.10
CA ILE A 260 -34.93 8.37 11.32
C ILE A 260 -34.94 9.88 11.05
N GLU A 261 -36.15 10.45 11.02
CA GLU A 261 -36.34 11.86 11.38
C GLU A 261 -35.88 12.04 12.84
N ASP A 262 -34.88 12.90 13.07
CA ASP A 262 -34.45 13.41 14.39
C ASP A 262 -33.58 12.52 15.31
N SER A 263 -32.48 11.97 14.81
CA SER A 263 -31.29 11.71 15.64
C SER A 263 -30.11 12.41 14.97
N ILE A 264 -29.59 13.53 15.48
CA ILE A 264 -28.41 13.59 16.35
C ILE A 264 -28.35 14.98 16.97
N ILE A 265 -28.40 15.11 18.30
CA ILE A 265 -27.66 16.17 19.00
C ILE A 265 -27.09 15.61 20.31
N GLY A 266 -26.07 14.77 20.18
CA GLY A 266 -25.07 14.62 21.23
C GLY A 266 -24.25 15.91 21.39
N LEU A 267 -23.39 15.98 22.40
CA LEU A 267 -22.40 17.06 22.51
C LEU A 267 -21.48 17.06 21.27
N PRO A 268 -21.15 18.20 20.66
CA PRO A 268 -20.26 18.23 19.50
C PRO A 268 -18.94 17.52 19.76
N ILE A 269 -18.50 16.71 18.81
CA ILE A 269 -17.22 16.01 18.82
C ILE A 269 -16.12 17.05 18.60
N THR A 270 -15.25 17.21 19.60
CA THR A 270 -14.13 18.14 19.53
C THR A 270 -12.84 17.40 19.22
N LEU A 271 -12.24 17.67 18.06
CA LEU A 271 -10.93 17.14 17.67
C LEU A 271 -9.94 18.30 17.57
N ALA A 272 -9.29 18.62 18.70
CA ALA A 272 -8.53 19.84 18.89
C ALA A 272 -7.29 19.97 17.98
N HIS A 273 -6.76 18.86 17.50
CA HIS A 273 -5.53 18.80 16.70
C HIS A 273 -5.76 18.47 15.22
N LEU A 274 -7.02 18.23 14.82
CA LEU A 274 -7.34 17.81 13.47
C LEU A 274 -7.04 18.92 12.47
N LYS A 275 -6.19 18.62 11.50
CA LYS A 275 -5.76 19.54 10.44
C LYS A 275 -6.46 19.28 9.12
N SER A 276 -6.76 18.01 8.82
CA SER A 276 -7.43 17.59 7.59
C SER A 276 -8.61 16.69 7.92
N LEU A 277 -9.77 17.01 7.34
CA LEU A 277 -10.97 16.19 7.37
C LEU A 277 -11.44 15.99 5.94
N LYS A 278 -11.64 14.75 5.51
CA LYS A 278 -12.44 14.44 4.32
C LYS A 278 -13.63 13.58 4.70
N VAL A 279 -14.75 13.88 4.09
CA VAL A 279 -16.00 13.15 4.31
C VAL A 279 -16.56 12.75 2.95
N ASP A 280 -16.77 11.46 2.77
CA ASP A 280 -17.40 10.87 1.59
C ASP A 280 -18.71 10.22 2.01
N VAL A 281 -19.71 10.22 1.13
CA VAL A 281 -21.08 9.95 1.51
C VAL A 281 -21.83 9.23 0.41
N GLU A 282 -22.46 8.12 0.76
CA GLU A 282 -23.36 7.40 -0.16
C GLU A 282 -24.81 7.94 -0.09
N SER A 283 -25.19 8.64 0.99
CA SER A 283 -26.53 9.21 1.21
C SER A 283 -26.55 10.45 2.11
N SER A 284 -27.39 11.44 1.78
CA SER A 284 -27.43 12.77 2.43
C SER A 284 -27.62 12.69 3.95
N VAL A 285 -26.64 13.17 4.72
CA VAL A 285 -26.75 13.40 6.18
C VAL A 285 -26.80 14.91 6.45
N PRO A 286 -28.00 15.50 6.64
CA PRO A 286 -28.12 16.94 6.85
C PRO A 286 -27.36 17.39 8.10
N LYS A 287 -26.71 18.56 8.02
CA LYS A 287 -26.04 19.22 9.16
C LYS A 287 -24.91 18.40 9.79
N PHE A 288 -24.26 17.52 9.03
CA PHE A 288 -23.10 16.75 9.51
C PHE A 288 -22.05 17.60 10.24
N LEU A 289 -21.75 18.80 9.74
CA LEU A 289 -20.77 19.71 10.34
C LEU A 289 -21.17 20.19 11.76
N ASP A 290 -22.45 20.21 12.10
CA ASP A 290 -22.95 20.62 13.43
C ASP A 290 -22.52 19.68 14.54
N SER A 291 -22.19 18.44 14.19
CA SER A 291 -21.64 17.44 15.09
C SER A 291 -20.18 17.69 15.47
N PHE A 292 -19.50 18.69 14.91
CA PHE A 292 -18.05 18.88 15.08
C PHE A 292 -17.63 20.28 15.56
N ILE A 293 -16.56 20.30 16.36
CA ILE A 293 -15.76 21.48 16.72
C ILE A 293 -14.29 21.18 16.41
N LEU A 294 -13.74 21.80 15.37
CA LEU A 294 -12.43 21.45 14.80
C LEU A 294 -11.49 22.66 14.73
N PRO A 295 -10.95 23.14 15.88
CA PRO A 295 -10.29 24.45 15.95
C PRO A 295 -8.97 24.54 15.16
N ALA A 296 -8.29 23.42 14.93
CA ALA A 296 -7.03 23.37 14.17
C ALA A 296 -7.22 23.09 12.66
N LEU A 297 -8.47 22.96 12.19
CA LEU A 297 -8.75 22.51 10.82
C LEU A 297 -8.20 23.50 9.78
N CYS A 298 -7.46 22.97 8.82
CA CYS A 298 -6.82 23.71 7.73
C CYS A 298 -7.27 23.21 6.34
N SER A 299 -7.70 21.96 6.23
CA SER A 299 -8.20 21.35 5.00
C SER A 299 -9.52 20.64 5.26
N LEU A 300 -10.52 20.92 4.42
CA LEU A 300 -11.84 20.28 4.46
C LEU A 300 -12.19 19.83 3.04
N GLU A 301 -12.43 18.54 2.88
CA GLU A 301 -12.97 17.96 1.65
C GLU A 301 -14.29 17.26 1.97
N MET A 302 -15.36 17.57 1.23
CA MET A 302 -16.65 16.94 1.52
C MET A 302 -17.61 16.97 0.35
N ASP A 303 -18.54 16.02 0.36
CA ASP A 303 -19.69 16.01 -0.52
C ASP A 303 -20.66 17.15 -0.19
N GLU A 304 -21.18 17.83 -1.23
CA GLU A 304 -22.12 18.94 -1.06
C GLU A 304 -23.44 18.49 -0.40
N SER A 305 -23.86 17.24 -0.62
CA SER A 305 -25.09 16.67 -0.04
C SER A 305 -25.14 16.75 1.50
N LEU A 306 -23.98 16.80 2.17
CA LEU A 306 -23.88 16.95 3.63
C LEU A 306 -24.28 18.31 4.16
N LEU A 307 -24.36 19.31 3.29
CA LEU A 307 -24.49 20.71 3.66
C LEU A 307 -25.94 21.20 3.57
N GLY A 308 -26.84 20.38 3.01
CA GLY A 308 -28.26 20.65 2.81
C GLY A 308 -28.54 21.82 1.86
N ASP A 309 -29.78 22.33 1.84
CA ASP A 309 -30.23 23.40 0.93
C ASP A 309 -29.48 24.75 1.08
N ALA A 310 -28.68 24.92 2.15
CA ALA A 310 -28.03 26.18 2.51
C ALA A 310 -26.51 26.01 2.69
N THR A 311 -25.85 25.48 1.68
CA THR A 311 -24.44 25.07 1.68
C THR A 311 -23.46 26.08 2.28
N ILE A 312 -23.50 27.32 1.79
CA ILE A 312 -22.62 28.41 2.25
C ILE A 312 -22.87 28.74 3.73
N SER A 313 -24.13 28.71 4.17
CA SER A 313 -24.50 29.01 5.55
C SER A 313 -23.99 27.93 6.52
N SER A 314 -24.10 26.67 6.13
CA SER A 314 -23.60 25.51 6.89
C SER A 314 -22.09 25.61 7.13
N ILE A 315 -21.31 25.87 6.07
CA ILE A 315 -19.84 26.05 6.18
C ILE A 315 -19.51 27.29 7.01
N THR A 316 -20.20 28.41 6.80
CA THR A 316 -19.95 29.65 7.56
C THR A 316 -20.18 29.45 9.06
N SER A 317 -21.29 28.79 9.41
CA SER A 317 -21.64 28.48 10.81
C SER A 317 -20.62 27.54 11.43
N PHE A 318 -20.14 26.54 10.68
CA PHE A 318 -19.08 25.63 11.11
C PHE A 318 -17.75 26.34 11.37
N ILE A 319 -17.30 27.21 10.46
CA ILE A 319 -16.05 27.99 10.62
C ILE A 319 -16.16 28.89 11.85
N ALA A 320 -17.30 29.58 12.03
CA ALA A 320 -17.52 30.45 13.18
C ALA A 320 -17.54 29.65 14.50
N ARG A 321 -18.22 28.49 14.53
CA ARG A 321 -18.30 27.62 15.71
C ARG A 321 -16.95 27.00 16.07
N SER A 322 -16.20 26.54 15.08
CA SER A 322 -14.89 25.89 15.29
C SER A 322 -13.77 26.90 15.52
N GLY A 323 -13.90 28.13 15.04
CA GLY A 323 -12.83 29.14 15.08
C GLY A 323 -11.61 28.77 14.24
N CYS A 324 -11.78 27.87 13.27
CA CYS A 324 -10.70 27.31 12.47
C CYS A 324 -10.22 28.29 11.38
N LYS A 325 -9.00 28.07 10.88
CA LYS A 325 -8.40 28.87 9.81
C LYS A 325 -8.24 28.01 8.56
N LEU A 326 -9.37 27.76 7.91
CA LEU A 326 -9.43 26.92 6.72
C LEU A 326 -8.61 27.54 5.58
N LYS A 327 -7.71 26.75 5.00
CA LYS A 327 -6.85 27.14 3.87
C LYS A 327 -7.24 26.46 2.58
N HIS A 328 -7.70 25.21 2.67
CA HIS A 328 -8.13 24.40 1.54
C HIS A 328 -9.57 23.94 1.77
N LEU A 329 -10.42 24.19 0.78
CA LEU A 329 -11.80 23.72 0.73
C LEU A 329 -12.01 22.98 -0.59
N CYS A 330 -12.44 21.73 -0.52
CA CYS A 330 -12.80 20.95 -1.69
C CYS A 330 -14.23 20.43 -1.54
N ILE A 331 -15.11 20.80 -2.46
CA ILE A 331 -16.49 20.32 -2.49
C ILE A 331 -16.63 19.33 -3.64
N THR A 332 -17.01 18.09 -3.33
CA THR A 332 -17.32 17.08 -4.34
C THR A 332 -18.81 17.14 -4.68
N TYR A 333 -19.14 16.90 -5.95
CA TYR A 333 -20.50 16.92 -6.49
C TYR A 333 -21.26 18.24 -6.25
N GLY A 334 -20.53 19.37 -6.23
CA GLY A 334 -21.10 20.68 -5.98
C GLY A 334 -21.96 21.24 -7.12
N ASP A 335 -23.12 21.81 -6.80
CA ASP A 335 -24.03 22.55 -7.66
C ASP A 335 -23.47 23.93 -8.03
N LEU A 336 -22.65 24.51 -7.15
CA LEU A 336 -21.96 25.79 -7.36
C LEU A 336 -20.56 25.57 -7.94
N ASP A 337 -20.09 26.53 -8.74
CA ASP A 337 -18.72 26.54 -9.23
C ASP A 337 -17.71 27.01 -8.16
N SER A 338 -16.41 26.74 -8.39
CA SER A 338 -15.34 27.14 -7.48
C SER A 338 -15.27 28.66 -7.29
N ASP A 339 -15.63 29.44 -8.30
CA ASP A 339 -15.65 30.91 -8.23
C ASP A 339 -16.71 31.41 -7.23
N SER A 340 -17.90 30.80 -7.21
CA SER A 340 -18.97 31.13 -6.25
C SER A 340 -18.54 30.85 -4.81
N TYR A 341 -17.87 29.72 -4.57
CA TYR A 341 -17.32 29.38 -3.25
C TYR A 341 -16.16 30.31 -2.85
N SER A 342 -15.29 30.65 -3.79
CA SER A 342 -14.17 31.58 -3.56
C SER A 342 -14.67 32.99 -3.20
N LEU A 343 -15.77 33.44 -3.82
CA LEU A 343 -16.41 34.71 -3.50
C LEU A 343 -17.03 34.68 -2.09
N ALA A 344 -17.66 33.57 -1.70
CA ALA A 344 -18.25 33.40 -0.37
C ALA A 344 -17.19 33.29 0.74
N PHE A 345 -16.02 32.73 0.43
CA PHE A 345 -14.95 32.46 1.40
C PHE A 345 -13.59 33.03 0.97
N PRO A 346 -13.44 34.36 0.89
CA PRO A 346 -12.24 35.01 0.35
C PRO A 346 -10.96 34.80 1.19
N SER A 347 -11.09 34.29 2.42
CA SER A 347 -9.96 33.96 3.29
C SER A 347 -9.33 32.60 3.01
N ILE A 348 -10.00 31.73 2.24
CA ILE A 348 -9.53 30.39 1.89
C ILE A 348 -8.58 30.53 0.69
N GLN A 349 -7.42 29.88 0.76
CA GLN A 349 -6.35 30.03 -0.24
C GLN A 349 -6.63 29.21 -1.50
N GLU A 350 -7.23 28.04 -1.31
CA GLU A 350 -7.52 27.10 -2.40
C GLU A 350 -8.95 26.57 -2.23
N VAL A 351 -9.75 26.75 -3.28
CA VAL A 351 -11.13 26.29 -3.35
C VAL A 351 -11.28 25.47 -4.62
N ASN A 352 -11.64 24.20 -4.48
CA ASN A 352 -11.82 23.28 -5.60
C ASN A 352 -13.23 22.70 -5.57
N VAL A 353 -13.84 22.52 -6.75
CA VAL A 353 -15.10 21.81 -6.91
C VAL A 353 -14.88 20.66 -7.89
N LEU A 354 -15.17 19.43 -7.46
CA LEU A 354 -14.94 18.22 -8.23
C LEU A 354 -16.27 17.54 -8.57
N PHE A 355 -16.59 17.41 -9.85
CA PHE A 355 -17.86 16.80 -10.32
C PHE A 355 -17.80 15.27 -10.43
N ASN A 356 -16.61 14.68 -10.36
CA ASN A 356 -16.40 13.24 -10.41
C ASN A 356 -15.03 12.94 -9.78
N PRO A 357 -14.91 12.99 -8.45
CA PRO A 357 -13.78 12.37 -7.81
C PRO A 357 -13.79 10.90 -8.26
N GLY A 358 -12.67 10.37 -8.74
CA GLY A 358 -12.58 8.92 -8.93
C GLY A 358 -12.86 8.20 -7.61
N PRO A 359 -12.93 6.85 -7.59
CA PRO A 359 -13.00 6.09 -6.34
C PRO A 359 -11.66 6.21 -5.59
N ASP A 360 -11.33 7.39 -5.11
CA ASP A 360 -10.19 7.67 -4.26
C ASP A 360 -10.62 7.32 -2.84
N ARG A 361 -10.70 6.01 -2.58
CA ARG A 361 -10.41 5.50 -1.23
C ARG A 361 -9.06 6.10 -0.88
N TRP A 362 -9.05 7.04 0.06
CA TRP A 362 -7.87 7.82 0.42
C TRP A 362 -6.62 6.94 0.32
N PRO A 363 -5.77 7.10 -0.72
CA PRO A 363 -4.64 6.22 -0.83
C PRO A 363 -3.75 6.57 0.36
N ILE A 364 -3.23 5.53 1.00
CA ILE A 364 -2.25 5.54 2.10
C ILE A 364 -0.93 6.26 1.69
N HIS A 365 -0.95 7.10 0.64
CA HIS A 365 0.17 7.69 -0.06
C HIS A 365 0.08 9.23 -0.23
N SER A 366 -0.94 9.92 0.28
CA SER A 366 -0.97 11.40 0.21
C SER A 366 -0.22 12.10 1.35
N LEU A 367 0.28 11.37 2.35
CA LEU A 367 1.24 11.89 3.31
C LEU A 367 2.64 11.99 2.66
N SER A 368 3.03 13.21 2.28
CA SER A 368 4.32 13.65 1.71
C SER A 368 4.47 13.64 0.18
N TYR A 369 3.74 14.56 -0.47
CA TYR A 369 4.30 15.29 -1.61
C TYR A 369 4.33 16.78 -1.28
N SER A 370 5.48 17.23 -0.78
CA SER A 370 5.92 18.63 -0.73
C SER A 370 7.43 18.63 -0.88
#